data_AF-A0A7Z9X009-F1
#
_entry.id   AF-A0A7Z9X009-F1
#
_cell.length_a   1.000
_cell.length_b   1.000
_cell.length_c   1.000
_cell.angle_alpha   90.00
_cell.angle_beta   90.00
_cell.angle_gamma   90.00
#
_symmetry.space_group_name_H-M   'P 1'
#
loop_
_entity.id
_entity.type
_entity.pdbx_description
1 polymer ?
#
loop_
_entity_poly.entity_id
_entity_poly.type
_entity_poly.pdbx_seq_one_letter_code
_entity_poly.pdbx_strand_id
1 'polypeptide(L)'
;MRWKDLSIVKKLSIGFGFIGLLLIIISVVSGQGFNKLAKEIDKDIYLSSLAEAMLQREIDHMDWQNNVITFLLDDKAVTLTVKTDHHACRLGKWLYGEERKKAEATLPGIASMIK
;
A
#
# COMPACT_ATOMS: atom_id res chain seq x y z
N MET A 1 50.25 11.95 23.67
CA MET A 1 50.08 12.17 25.13
C MET A 1 49.85 10.82 25.78
N ARG A 2 50.63 10.42 26.78
CA ARG A 2 50.36 9.16 27.51
C ARG A 2 49.07 9.36 28.31
N TRP A 3 48.21 8.35 28.35
CA TRP A 3 46.93 8.36 29.08
C TRP A 3 47.05 8.82 30.55
N LYS A 4 48.24 8.63 31.15
CA LYS A 4 48.57 9.05 32.52
C LYS A 4 48.72 10.57 32.68
N ASP A 5 49.00 11.31 31.60
CA ASP A 5 49.29 12.75 31.62
C ASP A 5 48.03 13.62 31.46
N LEU A 6 46.86 12.99 31.25
CA LEU A 6 45.57 13.67 31.11
C LEU A 6 44.94 13.94 32.49
N SER A 7 44.47 15.17 32.69
CA SER A 7 43.68 15.55 33.87
C SER A 7 42.39 14.72 33.95
N ILE A 8 41.92 14.51 35.19
CA ILE A 8 40.73 13.69 35.48
C ILE A 8 39.51 14.17 34.68
N VAL A 9 39.35 15.49 34.54
CA VAL A 9 38.28 16.10 33.74
C VAL A 9 38.32 15.64 32.29
N LYS A 10 39.50 15.63 31.64
CA LYS A 10 39.62 15.18 30.24
C LYS A 10 39.28 13.71 30.06
N LYS A 11 39.63 12.86 31.03
CA LYS A 11 39.30 11.42 31.02
C LYS A 11 37.79 11.19 31.13
N LEU A 12 37.13 11.91 32.03
CA LEU A 12 35.67 11.85 32.19
C LEU A 12 34.95 12.40 30.95
N SER A 13 35.40 13.53 30.39
CA SER A 13 34.82 14.10 29.17
C SER A 13 34.90 13.17 27.96
N ILE A 14 35.98 12.39 27.81
CA ILE A 14 36.08 11.39 26.74
C ILE A 14 35.04 10.28 26.93
N GLY A 15 34.84 9.79 28.15
CA GLY A 15 33.83 8.77 28.45
C GLY A 15 32.40 9.26 28.21
N PHE A 16 32.06 10.45 28.73
CA PHE A 16 30.75 11.07 28.50
C PHE A 16 30.54 11.43 27.02
N GLY A 17 31.59 11.88 26.33
CA GLY A 17 31.55 12.15 24.89
C GLY A 17 31.29 10.89 24.07
N PHE A 18 31.89 9.76 24.45
CA PHE A 18 31.64 8.47 23.81
C PHE A 18 30.18 8.01 24.00
N ILE A 19 29.64 8.12 25.21
CA ILE A 19 28.23 7.81 25.48
C ILE A 19 27.31 8.74 24.67
N GLY A 20 27.60 10.04 24.64
CA GLY A 20 26.85 11.01 23.84
C GLY A 20 26.88 10.68 22.35
N LEU A 21 28.04 10.30 21.81
CA LEU A 21 28.18 9.87 20.43
C LEU A 21 27.32 8.63 20.14
N LEU A 22 27.34 7.62 21.02
CA LEU A 22 26.51 6.43 20.86
C LEU A 22 25.01 6.77 20.86
N LEU A 23 24.56 7.68 21.73
CA LEU A 23 23.18 8.14 21.74
C LEU A 23 22.79 8.82 20.44
N ILE A 24 23.65 9.68 19.89
CA ILE A 24 23.41 10.35 18.59
C ILE A 24 23.29 9.31 17.48
N ILE A 25 24.17 8.31 17.45
CA ILE A 25 24.12 7.24 16.44
C ILE A 25 22.79 6.48 16.54
N ILE A 26 22.38 6.10 17.75
CA ILE A 26 21.11 5.41 17.99
C ILE A 26 19.94 6.28 17.50
N SER A 27 19.93 7.59 17.81
CA SER A 27 18.89 8.52 17.35
C SER A 27 18.82 8.61 15.84
N VAL A 28 19.95 8.70 15.14
CA VAL A 28 19.99 8.76 13.67
C VAL A 28 19.49 7.45 13.05
N VAL A 29 19.99 6.30 13.54
CA VAL A 29 19.57 4.98 13.02
C VAL A 29 18.09 4.75 13.27
N SER A 30 17.59 5.10 14.46
CA SER A 30 16.17 4.98 14.82
C SER A 30 15.29 5.87 13.95
N GLY A 31 15.70 7.13 13.74
CA GLY A 31 14.96 8.07 12.89
C GLY A 31 14.88 7.61 11.43
N GLN A 32 15.99 7.10 10.88
CA GLN A 32 16.00 6.55 9.52
C GLN A 32 15.18 5.26 9.41
N GLY A 33 15.26 4.37 10.41
CA GLY A 33 14.48 3.14 10.47
C GLY A 33 12.98 3.41 10.50
N PHE A 34 12.55 4.36 11.34
CA PHE A 34 11.14 4.76 11.44
C PHE A 34 10.61 5.35 10.14
N ASN A 35 11.39 6.22 9.48
CA ASN A 35 10.99 6.81 8.20
C ASN A 35 10.84 5.78 7.06
N LYS A 36 11.67 4.74 7.06
CA LYS A 36 11.52 3.63 6.11
C LYS A 36 10.28 2.80 6.41
N LEU A 37 10.05 2.48 7.68
CA LEU A 37 8.88 1.71 8.12
C LEU A 37 7.57 2.44 7.79
N ALA A 38 7.49 3.75 8.05
CA ALA A 38 6.31 4.55 7.73
C ALA A 38 5.97 4.50 6.23
N LYS A 39 6.98 4.59 5.35
CA LYS A 39 6.80 4.50 3.89
C LYS A 39 6.35 3.10 3.44
N GLU A 40 6.86 2.05 4.06
CA GLU A 40 6.43 0.68 3.75
C GLU A 40 4.98 0.44 4.18
N ILE A 41 4.59 0.94 5.36
CA ILE A 41 3.21 0.87 5.85
C ILE A 41 2.24 1.59 4.91
N ASP A 42 2.57 2.79 4.42
CA ASP A 42 1.71 3.51 3.47
C ASP A 42 1.45 2.72 2.19
N LYS A 43 2.49 2.02 1.69
CA LYS A 43 2.39 1.14 0.53
C LYS A 43 1.49 -0.07 0.83
N ASP A 44 1.66 -0.71 1.98
CA ASP A 44 0.87 -1.88 2.39
C ASP A 44 -0.61 -1.52 2.60
N ILE A 45 -0.90 -0.36 3.20
CA ILE A 45 -2.27 0.17 3.32
C ILE A 45 -2.89 0.37 1.94
N TYR A 46 -2.14 0.96 1.00
CA TYR A 46 -2.63 1.13 -0.37
C TYR A 46 -2.90 -0.21 -1.06
N LEU A 47 -2.01 -1.20 -0.93
CA LEU A 47 -2.22 -2.53 -1.52
C LEU A 47 -3.43 -3.25 -0.92
N SER A 48 -3.64 -3.13 0.40
CA SER A 48 -4.83 -3.65 1.07
C SER A 48 -6.12 -3.00 0.52
N SER A 49 -6.13 -1.67 0.39
CA SER A 49 -7.25 -0.92 -0.19
C SER A 49 -7.50 -1.31 -1.66
N LEU A 50 -6.44 -1.54 -2.44
CA LEU A 50 -6.55 -2.02 -3.81
C LEU A 50 -7.17 -3.43 -3.87
N ALA A 51 -6.75 -4.34 -2.97
CA ALA A 51 -7.31 -5.68 -2.89
C ALA A 51 -8.80 -5.66 -2.51
N GLU A 52 -9.19 -4.83 -1.53
CA GLU A 52 -10.60 -4.61 -1.18
C GLU A 52 -11.39 -4.05 -2.37
N ALA A 53 -10.83 -3.09 -3.10
CA ALA A 53 -11.47 -2.55 -4.29
C ALA A 53 -11.70 -3.63 -5.36
N MET A 54 -10.72 -4.51 -5.60
CA MET A 54 -10.85 -5.63 -6.55
C MET A 54 -11.89 -6.65 -6.09
N LEU A 55 -11.92 -6.99 -4.80
CA LEU A 55 -12.96 -7.86 -4.23
C LEU A 55 -14.36 -7.27 -4.45
N GLN A 56 -14.53 -5.96 -4.25
CA GLN A 56 -15.79 -5.28 -4.54
C GLN A 56 -16.16 -5.31 -6.03
N ARG A 57 -15.17 -5.33 -6.95
CA ARG A 57 -15.45 -5.51 -8.38
C ARG A 57 -15.88 -6.94 -8.71
N GLU A 58 -15.38 -7.94 -8.00
CA GLU A 58 -15.85 -9.31 -8.14
C GLU A 58 -17.30 -9.43 -7.67
N ILE A 59 -17.61 -8.90 -6.48
CA ILE A 59 -18.97 -8.86 -5.93
C ILE A 59 -19.94 -8.16 -6.89
N ASP A 60 -19.55 -7.02 -7.48
CA ASP A 60 -20.37 -6.32 -8.48
C ASP A 60 -20.76 -7.21 -9.67
N HIS A 61 -19.82 -8.03 -10.15
CA HIS A 61 -20.08 -8.93 -11.27
C HIS A 61 -20.89 -10.15 -10.85
N MET A 62 -20.79 -10.59 -9.60
CA MET A 62 -21.70 -11.59 -9.04
C MET A 62 -23.13 -11.04 -8.97
N ASP A 63 -23.33 -9.81 -8.51
CA ASP A 63 -24.64 -9.16 -8.50
C ASP A 63 -25.20 -8.98 -9.92
N TRP A 64 -24.35 -8.56 -10.85
CA TRP A 64 -24.71 -8.49 -12.27
C TRP A 64 -25.16 -9.85 -12.80
N GLN A 65 -24.40 -10.91 -12.51
CA GLN A 65 -24.71 -12.27 -12.94
C GLN A 65 -26.04 -12.74 -12.33
N ASN A 66 -26.26 -12.49 -11.05
CA ASN A 66 -27.51 -12.85 -10.36
C ASN A 66 -28.73 -12.16 -10.99
N ASN A 67 -28.60 -10.90 -11.40
CA ASN A 67 -29.66 -10.20 -12.12
C ASN A 67 -29.97 -10.83 -13.48
N VAL A 68 -28.94 -11.24 -14.23
CA VAL A 68 -29.10 -11.95 -15.50
C VAL A 68 -29.78 -13.30 -15.28
N ILE A 69 -29.32 -14.09 -14.30
CA ILE A 69 -29.91 -15.40 -13.98
C ILE A 69 -31.38 -15.25 -13.57
N THR A 70 -31.69 -14.29 -12.70
CA THR A 70 -33.07 -14.05 -12.25
C THR A 70 -33.98 -13.71 -13.41
N PHE A 71 -33.52 -12.86 -14.34
CA PHE A 71 -34.27 -12.55 -15.56
C PHE A 71 -34.50 -13.78 -16.45
N LEU A 72 -33.50 -14.65 -16.59
CA LEU A 72 -33.62 -15.87 -17.42
C LEU A 72 -34.53 -16.95 -16.81
N LEU A 73 -34.69 -16.96 -15.48
CA LEU A 73 -35.50 -17.96 -14.76
C LEU A 73 -36.92 -17.49 -14.46
N ASP A 74 -37.21 -16.19 -14.53
CA ASP A 74 -38.54 -15.65 -14.32
C ASP A 74 -39.31 -15.61 -15.65
N ASP A 75 -40.23 -16.57 -15.83
CA ASP A 75 -41.12 -16.67 -16.99
C ASP A 75 -41.99 -15.41 -17.23
N LYS A 76 -42.08 -14.51 -16.24
CA LYS A 76 -42.84 -13.26 -16.32
C LYS A 76 -41.95 -12.03 -16.55
N ALA A 77 -40.63 -12.17 -16.53
CA ALA A 77 -39.73 -11.04 -16.70
C ALA A 77 -39.71 -10.56 -18.16
N VAL A 78 -39.99 -9.28 -18.39
CA VAL A 78 -40.08 -8.68 -19.73
C VAL A 78 -38.86 -7.80 -20.06
N THR A 79 -38.16 -7.31 -19.04
CA THR A 79 -37.05 -6.38 -19.20
C THR A 79 -35.86 -6.75 -18.32
N LEU A 80 -34.68 -6.81 -18.92
CA LEU A 80 -33.41 -6.99 -18.22
C LEU A 80 -32.76 -5.62 -17.99
N THR A 81 -32.60 -5.23 -16.72
CA THR A 81 -31.96 -3.95 -16.35
C THR A 81 -30.56 -4.18 -15.81
N VAL A 82 -29.60 -4.44 -16.69
CA VAL A 82 -28.18 -4.57 -16.34
C VAL A 82 -27.30 -3.79 -17.32
N LYS A 83 -26.09 -3.44 -16.89
CA LYS A 83 -25.10 -2.80 -17.77
C LYS A 83 -24.45 -3.84 -18.66
N THR A 84 -24.43 -3.63 -19.97
CA THR A 84 -23.78 -4.52 -20.94
C THR A 84 -22.44 -3.98 -21.44
N ASP A 85 -22.21 -2.67 -21.31
CA ASP A 85 -20.94 -2.02 -21.64
C ASP A 85 -19.88 -2.31 -20.56
N HIS A 86 -18.80 -2.96 -20.98
CA HIS A 86 -17.68 -3.34 -20.11
C HIS A 86 -16.85 -2.13 -19.62
N HIS A 87 -16.96 -0.94 -20.23
CA HIS A 87 -16.35 0.30 -19.71
C HIS A 87 -17.24 0.98 -18.67
N ALA A 88 -18.54 0.69 -18.66
CA ALA A 88 -19.51 1.34 -17.78
C ALA A 88 -19.61 0.68 -16.38
N CYS A 89 -19.11 -0.54 -16.21
CA CYS A 89 -19.01 -1.20 -14.90
C CYS A 89 -17.86 -0.60 -14.08
N ARG A 90 -17.88 -0.80 -12.75
CA ARG A 90 -16.86 -0.19 -11.88
C ARG A 90 -15.46 -0.73 -12.19
N LEU A 91 -15.34 -2.01 -12.60
CA LEU A 91 -14.05 -2.59 -13.01
C LEU A 91 -13.55 -1.95 -14.29
N GLY A 92 -14.42 -1.77 -15.29
CA GLY A 92 -14.09 -1.07 -16.53
C GLY A 92 -13.57 0.33 -16.24
N LYS A 93 -14.32 1.11 -15.47
CA LYS A 93 -13.89 2.47 -15.10
C LYS A 93 -12.53 2.49 -14.39
N TRP A 94 -12.27 1.53 -13.51
CA TRP A 94 -10.96 1.39 -12.86
C TRP A 94 -9.87 1.02 -13.87
N LEU A 95 -10.13 0.03 -14.73
CA LEU A 95 -9.21 -0.54 -15.71
C LEU A 95 -8.76 0.47 -16.77
N TYR A 96 -9.67 1.34 -17.18
CA TYR A 96 -9.41 2.40 -18.17
C TYR A 96 -9.16 3.77 -17.53
N GLY A 97 -9.11 3.84 -16.20
CA GLY A 97 -8.91 5.06 -15.42
C GLY A 97 -7.49 5.24 -14.88
N GLU A 98 -7.27 6.35 -14.18
CA GLU A 98 -5.99 6.67 -13.55
C GLU A 98 -5.63 5.73 -12.38
N GLU A 99 -6.64 5.08 -11.78
CA GLU A 99 -6.44 4.17 -10.64
C GLU A 99 -5.61 2.94 -11.03
N ARG A 100 -5.77 2.42 -12.26
CA ARG A 100 -4.88 1.40 -12.83
C ARG A 100 -3.43 1.88 -12.86
N LYS A 101 -3.17 3.09 -13.36
CA LYS A 101 -1.80 3.62 -13.47
C LYS A 101 -1.14 3.74 -12.10
N LYS A 102 -1.90 4.16 -11.08
CA LYS A 102 -1.43 4.19 -9.69
C LYS A 102 -1.11 2.79 -9.16
N ALA A 103 -1.94 1.80 -9.49
CA ALA A 103 -1.71 0.40 -9.12
C ALA A 103 -0.44 -0.15 -9.80
N GLU A 104 -0.24 0.11 -11.09
CA GLU A 104 0.95 -0.31 -11.83
C GLU A 104 2.23 0.36 -11.31
N ALA A 105 2.17 1.63 -10.93
CA ALA A 105 3.31 2.32 -10.31
C ALA A 105 3.69 1.73 -8.93
N THR A 106 2.70 1.24 -8.18
CA THR A 106 2.89 0.72 -6.82
C THR A 106 3.23 -0.78 -6.80
N LEU A 107 2.68 -1.54 -7.75
CA LEU A 107 2.88 -2.97 -7.95
C LEU A 107 3.16 -3.25 -9.44
N PRO A 108 4.40 -3.05 -9.93
CA PRO A 108 4.72 -3.19 -11.35
C PRO A 108 4.36 -4.56 -11.97
N GLY A 109 4.33 -5.62 -11.17
CA GLY A 109 3.93 -6.96 -11.63
C GLY A 109 2.47 -7.05 -12.09
N ILE A 110 1.59 -6.16 -11.62
CA ILE A 110 0.15 -6.22 -11.90
C ILE A 110 -0.16 -5.94 -13.38
N ALA A 111 0.65 -5.12 -14.06
CA ALA A 111 0.44 -4.77 -15.46
C ALA A 111 0.41 -6.00 -16.38
N SER A 112 1.22 -7.02 -16.04
CA SER A 112 1.28 -8.27 -16.81
C SER A 112 0.04 -9.15 -16.68
N MET A 113 -0.72 -8.96 -15.59
CA MET A 113 -1.93 -9.74 -15.28
C MET A 113 -3.20 -9.11 -15.89
N ILE A 114 -3.12 -7.83 -16.27
CA ILE A 114 -4.26 -7.03 -16.71
C ILE A 114 -4.01 -6.62 -18.17
N LYS A 115 -4.28 -7.54 -19.09
CA LYS A 115 -4.22 -7.31 -20.55
C LYS A 115 -5.54 -6.79 -21.09
#